data_AF-A0A3D5HS11-F1
#
_entry.id   AF-A0A3D5HS11-F1
#
_cell.length_a   1.000
_cell.length_b   1.000
_cell.length_c   1.000
_cell.angle_alpha   90.00
_cell.angle_beta   90.00
_cell.angle_gamma   90.00
#
_symmetry.space_group_name_H-M   'P 1'
#
loop_
_entity.id
_entity.type
_entity.pdbx_description
1 polymer ?
#
loop_
_entity_poly.entity_id
_entity_poly.type
_entity_poly.pdbx_seq_one_letter_code
_entity_poly.pdbx_strand_id
1 'polypeptide(L)' 'MNKSHVIIDVIIPAYNEEGSIGKVIDDLPRELLRHIIVCDNASTDTTAQVALNAGAVVVSAPKKGYG' A
#
# COMPACT_ATOMS: atom_id res chain seq x y z
N MET A 1 19.55 19.93 -18.16
CA MET A 1 19.95 18.91 -17.17
C MET A 1 19.04 17.71 -17.34
N ASN A 2 19.56 16.58 -17.83
CA ASN A 2 18.83 15.32 -17.76
C ASN A 2 18.73 14.93 -16.29
N LYS A 3 17.59 15.20 -15.67
CA LYS A 3 17.28 14.55 -14.39
C LYS A 3 17.11 13.07 -14.70
N SER A 4 18.01 12.24 -14.19
CA SER A 4 17.81 10.78 -14.18
C SER A 4 16.41 10.50 -13.63
N HIS A 5 15.60 9.77 -14.37
CA HIS A 5 14.24 9.46 -13.97
C HIS A 5 14.30 8.53 -12.77
N VAL A 6 14.02 9.03 -11.57
CA VAL A 6 13.96 8.22 -10.36
C VAL A 6 12.68 7.40 -10.42
N ILE A 7 12.79 6.10 -10.15
CA ILE A 7 11.64 5.20 -10.01
C ILE A 7 11.40 5.01 -8.52
N ILE A 8 10.16 5.22 -8.07
CA ILE A 8 9.77 5.14 -6.67
C ILE A 8 8.62 4.14 -6.55
N ASP A 9 8.77 3.16 -5.67
CA ASP A 9 7.69 2.31 -5.19
C ASP A 9 7.49 2.57 -3.70
N VAL A 10 6.24 2.53 -3.23
CA VAL A 10 5.88 2.67 -1.82
C VAL A 10 5.40 1.32 -1.29
N ILE A 11 5.89 0.93 -0.12
CA ILE A 11 5.52 -0.32 0.56
C ILE A 11 4.87 0.05 1.90
N ILE A 12 3.66 -0.45 2.12
CA ILE A 12 2.84 -0.15 3.31
C ILE A 12 2.49 -1.48 3.99
N PRO A 13 3.14 -1.85 5.10
CA PRO A 13 2.63 -2.89 5.99
C PRO A 13 1.27 -2.47 6.55
N ALA A 14 0.31 -3.39 6.57
CA ALA A 14 -1.03 -3.11 7.12
C ALA A 14 -1.57 -4.33 7.88
N TYR A 15 -2.08 -4.09 9.09
CA TYR A 15 -2.80 -5.07 9.90
C TYR A 15 -4.02 -4.42 10.54
N ASN A 16 -5.21 -4.78 10.07
CA ASN A 16 -6.49 -4.25 10.55
C ASN A 16 -6.60 -2.70 10.49
N GLU A 17 -6.31 -2.14 9.32
CA GLU A 17 -6.28 -0.71 9.01
C GLU A 17 -7.40 -0.27 8.05
N GLU A 18 -8.55 -0.95 8.01
CA GLU A 18 -9.64 -0.64 7.06
C GLU A 18 -10.12 0.82 7.09
N GLY A 19 -10.03 1.49 8.24
CA GLY A 19 -10.40 2.90 8.42
C GLY A 19 -9.34 3.92 7.98
N SER A 20 -8.12 3.47 7.72
CA SER A 20 -6.94 4.32 7.50
C SER A 20 -6.30 4.08 6.14
N ILE A 21 -6.19 2.82 5.70
CA ILE A 21 -5.34 2.43 4.56
C ILE A 21 -5.73 3.13 3.26
N GLY A 22 -7.04 3.30 3.00
CA GLY A 22 -7.51 4.03 1.82
C GLY A 22 -7.06 5.50 1.81
N LYS A 23 -7.10 6.17 2.97
CA LYS A 23 -6.68 7.58 3.10
C LYS A 23 -5.18 7.73 2.85
N VAL A 24 -4.38 6.82 3.41
CA VAL A 24 -2.93 6.81 3.19
C VAL A 24 -2.62 6.65 1.71
N ILE A 25 -3.31 5.76 1.00
CA ILE A 25 -3.12 5.54 -0.44
C ILE A 25 -3.53 6.78 -1.25
N ASP A 26 -4.63 7.44 -0.87
CA ASP A 26 -5.15 8.62 -1.58
C ASP A 26 -4.29 9.88 -1.37
N ASP A 27 -3.59 9.99 -0.25
CA ASP A 27 -2.69 11.12 0.05
C ASP A 27 -1.32 11.02 -0.66
N LEU A 28 -1.01 9.89 -1.32
CA LEU A 28 0.28 9.68 -2.02
C LEU A 28 0.31 10.37 -3.41
N PRO A 29 1.46 10.97 -3.80
CA PRO A 29 1.60 11.64 -5.09
C PRO A 29 1.71 10.63 -6.25
N ARG A 30 0.56 10.17 -6.78
CA ARG A 30 0.48 9.06 -7.76
C ARG A 30 1.33 9.26 -9.01
N GLU A 31 1.52 10.50 -9.44
CA GLU A 31 2.32 10.85 -10.61
C GLU A 31 3.82 10.61 -10.43
N LEU A 32 4.29 10.51 -9.18
CA LEU A 32 5.69 10.23 -8.85
C LEU A 32 5.95 8.74 -8.58
N LEU A 33 4.89 7.95 -8.37
CA LEU A 33 4.99 6.57 -7.91
C LEU A 33 4.70 5.59 -9.03
N ARG A 34 5.57 4.58 -9.17
CA ARG A 34 5.33 3.45 -10.06
C ARG A 34 4.31 2.49 -9.45
N HIS A 35 4.49 2.14 -8.18
CA HIS A 35 3.58 1.27 -7.45
C HIS A 35 3.35 1.73 -6.01
N ILE A 36 2.15 1.42 -5.52
CA ILE A 36 1.81 1.43 -4.10
C ILE A 36 1.49 -0.02 -3.75
N ILE A 37 2.30 -0.62 -2.88
CA ILE A 37 2.21 -2.03 -2.51
C ILE A 37 1.78 -2.09 -1.05
N VAL A 38 0.62 -2.68 -0.78
CA VAL A 38 0.15 -2.96 0.57
C VAL A 38 0.48 -4.40 0.92
N CYS A 39 1.28 -4.58 1.96
CA CYS A 39 1.60 -5.87 2.55
C CYS A 39 0.57 -6.18 3.64
N ASP A 40 -0.48 -6.93 3.28
CA ASP A 40 -1.53 -7.34 4.22
C ASP A 40 -0.99 -8.40 5.20
N ASN A 41 -0.78 -8.00 6.45
CA ASN A 41 -0.12 -8.77 7.49
C ASN A 41 -1.11 -9.66 8.28
N ALA A 42 -1.85 -10.49 7.53
CA ALA A 42 -2.93 -11.33 8.05
C ALA A 42 -4.03 -10.53 8.77
N SER A 43 -4.51 -9.46 8.11
CA SER A 43 -5.68 -8.72 8.59
C SER A 43 -6.91 -9.64 8.63
N THR A 44 -7.78 -9.39 9.60
CA THR A 44 -9.06 -10.10 9.79
C THR A 44 -10.26 -9.21 9.42
N ASP A 45 -10.01 -7.96 9.08
CA ASP A 45 -10.99 -6.97 8.66
C ASP A 45 -10.95 -6.77 7.13
N THR A 46 -11.51 -5.67 6.63
CA THR A 46 -11.57 -5.38 5.19
C THR A 46 -10.33 -4.65 4.63
N THR A 47 -9.22 -4.54 5.38
CA THR A 47 -8.00 -3.81 4.98
C THR A 47 -7.55 -4.12 3.56
N ALA A 48 -7.41 -5.40 3.20
CA ALA A 48 -6.99 -5.82 1.87
C ALA A 48 -7.95 -5.34 0.77
N GLN A 49 -9.26 -5.41 1.02
CA GLN A 49 -10.28 -4.95 0.07
C GLN A 49 -10.26 -3.43 -0.10
N VAL A 50 -10.10 -2.68 0.99
CA VAL A 50 -9.98 -1.21 0.95
C VAL A 50 -8.74 -0.80 0.15
N ALA A 51 -7.60 -1.46 0.37
CA ALA A 51 -6.37 -1.20 -0.37
C ALA A 51 -6.49 -1.49 -1.87
N LEU A 52 -7.10 -2.63 -2.25
CA LEU A 52 -7.39 -2.96 -3.65
C LEU A 52 -8.28 -1.92 -4.31
N ASN A 53 -9.35 -1.49 -3.62
CA ASN A 53 -10.30 -0.50 -4.13
C ASN A 53 -9.65 0.89 -4.31
N ALA A 54 -8.67 1.23 -3.47
CA ALA A 54 -7.87 2.44 -3.60
C ALA A 54 -6.77 2.33 -4.69
N GLY A 55 -6.70 1.20 -5.42
CA GLY A 55 -5.77 1.01 -6.54
C GLY A 55 -4.35 0.65 -6.14
N ALA A 56 -4.14 0.13 -4.93
CA ALA A 56 -2.87 -0.47 -4.55
C ALA A 56 -2.75 -1.91 -5.07
N VAL A 57 -1.51 -2.38 -5.21
CA VAL A 57 -1.20 -3.80 -5.33
C VAL A 57 -1.19 -4.40 -3.93
N VAL A 58 -1.99 -5.44 -3.68
CA VAL A 58 -1.99 -6.12 -2.37
C VAL A 58 -1.21 -7.42 -2.43
N VAL A 59 -0.26 -7.56 -1.51
CA VAL A 59 0.51 -8.79 -1.27
C VAL A 59 0.11 -9.34 0.09
N SER A 60 -0.47 -10.55 0.12
CA SER A 60 -0.89 -11.19 1.36
C SER A 60 0.29 -11.87 2.07
N ALA A 61 0.46 -11.59 3.36
CA ALA A 61 1.39 -12.25 4.25
C ALA A 61 0.60 -13.11 5.27
N PRO A 62 0.45 -14.42 5.03
CA PRO A 62 -0.42 -15.28 5.85
C PRO A 62 0.12 -15.54 7.27
N LYS A 63 1.40 -15.22 7.52
CA LYS A 63 2.02 -15.29 8.84
C LYS A 63 2.29 -13.87 9.32
N LYS A 64 1.77 -13.54 10.50
CA LYS A 64 1.99 -12.23 11.13
C LYS A 64 3.49 -11.96 11.33
N GLY A 65 3.96 -10.90 10.70
CA GLY A 65 5.22 -10.23 10.98
C GLY A 65 5.05 -9.12 12.02
N TYR A 66 6.00 -8.20 12.03
CA TYR A 66 5.91 -6.93 12.77
C TYR A 66 5.54 -5.81 11.80
N GLY A 67 4.63 -4.92 12.22
CA GLY A 67 4.04 -3.89 11.36
C GLY A 67 2.59 -4.19 11.09
#